data_AF-A0A6G1T8K8-F1
#
_entry.id   AF-A0A6G1T8K8-F1
#
_cell.length_a   1.000
_cell.length_b   1.000
_cell.length_c   1.000
_cell.angle_alpha   90.00
_cell.angle_beta   90.00
_cell.angle_gamma   90.00
#
_symmetry.space_group_name_H-M   'P 1'
#
loop_
_entity.id
_entity.type
_entity.pdbx_description
1 polymer ?
#
loop_
_entity_poly.entity_id
_entity_poly.type
_entity_poly.pdbx_seq_one_letter_code
_entity_poly.pdbx_strand_id
1 'polypeptide(L)'
;PSKVAEDCYRDALSIYKGWYNNPRRGRFPRVYKLTVWLTPKASYDVDFERMTVRITSVGELQILGYPRNLKDYMGWRMREARLVIRDDKALLKVVFDKEEEGKVEPGESIAVDINMADIVVGKDDRNYVRIPTRLHEVHHWKSLAESLQRKYPRRWRENKRILYRVRSFHIKAKMIMEDFARKVGKWVVEVARMM
;
A
#
# COMPACT_ATOMS: atom_id res chain seq x y z
N PRO A 1 -33.28 -7.02 1.03
CA PRO A 1 -32.25 -6.51 1.98
C PRO A 1 -31.75 -5.15 1.49
N SER A 2 -31.23 -4.27 2.34
CA SER A 2 -30.55 -3.07 1.83
C SER A 2 -29.33 -3.49 0.99
N LYS A 3 -28.95 -2.69 -0.02
CA LYS A 3 -27.80 -3.01 -0.86
C LYS A 3 -26.52 -3.23 -0.03
N VAL A 4 -26.34 -2.45 1.03
CA VAL A 4 -25.22 -2.60 1.97
C VAL A 4 -25.25 -3.95 2.69
N ALA A 5 -26.44 -4.47 3.06
CA ALA A 5 -26.54 -5.79 3.66
C ALA A 5 -26.12 -6.90 2.68
N GLU A 6 -26.51 -6.81 1.41
CA GLU A 6 -26.07 -7.75 0.37
C GLU A 6 -24.54 -7.71 0.20
N ASP A 7 -23.96 -6.51 0.22
CA ASP A 7 -22.53 -6.30 0.12
C ASP A 7 -21.76 -6.88 1.33
N CYS A 8 -22.31 -6.79 2.54
CA CYS A 8 -21.77 -7.47 3.72
C CYS A 8 -21.74 -9.00 3.53
N TYR A 9 -22.84 -9.57 3.00
CA TYR A 9 -22.89 -11.00 2.69
C TYR A 9 -21.87 -11.39 1.62
N ARG A 10 -21.70 -10.57 0.58
CA ARG A 10 -20.69 -10.78 -0.48
C ARG A 10 -19.27 -10.80 0.11
N ASP A 11 -18.92 -9.85 0.97
CA ASP A 11 -17.59 -9.78 1.61
C ASP A 11 -17.36 -11.01 2.51
N ALA A 12 -18.34 -11.36 3.35
CA ALA A 12 -18.26 -12.55 4.20
C ALA A 12 -18.11 -13.85 3.40
N LEU A 13 -18.87 -14.00 2.31
CA LEU A 13 -18.80 -15.16 1.42
C LEU A 13 -17.45 -15.25 0.70
N SER A 14 -16.88 -14.11 0.27
CA SER A 14 -15.56 -14.04 -0.35
C SER A 14 -14.47 -14.52 0.61
N ILE A 15 -14.50 -14.05 1.86
CA ILE A 15 -13.58 -14.48 2.92
C ILE A 15 -13.72 -15.98 3.19
N TYR A 16 -14.96 -16.48 3.32
CA TYR A 16 -15.22 -17.89 3.57
C TYR A 16 -14.73 -18.77 2.42
N LYS A 17 -15.04 -18.42 1.16
CA LYS A 17 -14.56 -19.14 -0.03
C LYS A 17 -13.04 -19.18 -0.09
N GLY A 18 -12.37 -18.07 0.23
CA GLY A 18 -10.91 -18.01 0.29
C GLY A 18 -10.31 -18.99 1.32
N TRP A 19 -10.95 -19.16 2.48
CA TRP A 19 -10.55 -20.19 3.45
C TRP A 19 -10.90 -21.60 3.00
N TYR A 20 -12.11 -21.81 2.46
CA TYR A 20 -12.60 -23.11 2.02
C TYR A 20 -11.74 -23.71 0.90
N ASN A 21 -11.32 -22.86 -0.05
CA ASN A 21 -10.48 -23.24 -1.18
C ASN A 21 -8.99 -23.38 -0.83
N ASN A 22 -8.56 -23.00 0.38
CA ASN A 22 -7.17 -23.16 0.81
C ASN A 22 -6.93 -24.63 1.23
N PRO A 23 -6.04 -25.39 0.56
CA PRO A 23 -5.79 -26.80 0.88
C PRO A 23 -5.35 -27.04 2.32
N ARG A 24 -4.63 -26.08 2.93
CA ARG A 24 -4.13 -26.20 4.30
C ARG A 24 -5.18 -25.85 5.36
N ARG A 25 -6.34 -25.31 4.96
CA ARG A 25 -7.45 -24.87 5.83
C ARG A 25 -6.95 -24.30 7.15
N GLY A 26 -6.15 -23.24 7.07
CA GLY A 26 -5.53 -22.61 8.24
C GLY A 26 -6.57 -22.02 9.21
N ARG A 27 -6.17 -21.01 9.98
CA ARG A 27 -7.06 -20.39 10.97
C ARG A 27 -8.42 -20.00 10.35
N PHE A 28 -9.51 -20.47 10.97
CA PHE A 28 -10.87 -20.16 10.54
C PHE A 28 -11.08 -18.63 10.45
N PRO A 29 -11.69 -18.13 9.36
CA PRO A 29 -11.87 -16.70 9.16
C PRO A 29 -12.78 -16.12 10.25
N ARG A 30 -12.32 -15.02 10.85
CA ARG A 30 -13.11 -14.24 11.80
C ARG A 30 -13.03 -12.78 11.41
N VAL A 31 -14.13 -12.06 11.54
CA VAL A 31 -14.19 -10.62 11.29
C VAL A 31 -13.62 -9.89 12.51
N TYR A 32 -12.32 -9.55 12.47
CA TYR A 32 -11.66 -8.80 13.55
C TYR A 32 -11.78 -7.28 13.40
N LYS A 33 -12.12 -6.81 12.19
CA LYS A 33 -12.19 -5.40 11.84
C LYS A 33 -13.51 -5.16 11.13
N LEU A 34 -14.19 -4.09 11.50
CA LEU A 34 -15.41 -3.64 10.84
C LEU A 34 -15.05 -3.10 9.46
N THR A 35 -15.19 -3.95 8.45
CA THR A 35 -14.96 -3.59 7.05
C THR A 35 -16.07 -4.12 6.18
N VAL A 36 -16.45 -3.35 5.16
CA VAL A 36 -17.44 -3.76 4.16
C VAL A 36 -17.03 -3.27 2.77
N TRP A 37 -17.28 -4.09 1.74
CA TRP A 37 -17.11 -3.69 0.34
C TRP A 37 -18.36 -2.98 -0.13
N LEU A 38 -18.24 -1.86 -0.81
CA LEU A 38 -19.35 -1.06 -1.29
C LEU A 38 -19.36 -1.05 -2.82
N THR A 39 -20.51 -1.35 -3.40
CA THR A 39 -20.74 -1.35 -4.85
C THR A 39 -20.99 0.09 -5.36
N PRO A 40 -20.27 0.55 -6.40
CA PRO A 40 -20.40 1.94 -6.90
C PRO A 40 -21.81 2.22 -7.42
N LYS A 41 -22.30 3.44 -7.16
CA LYS A 41 -23.64 3.95 -7.53
C LYS A 41 -24.84 3.20 -6.93
N ALA A 42 -24.62 2.10 -6.20
CA ALA A 42 -25.67 1.30 -5.58
C ALA A 42 -25.59 1.33 -4.04
N SER A 43 -24.40 1.09 -3.50
CA SER A 43 -24.14 1.08 -2.06
C SER A 43 -23.45 2.35 -1.60
N TYR A 44 -22.71 2.98 -2.50
CA TYR A 44 -22.05 4.25 -2.24
C TYR A 44 -21.93 5.10 -3.50
N ASP A 45 -21.80 6.39 -3.30
CA ASP A 45 -21.53 7.38 -4.33
C ASP A 45 -20.71 8.53 -3.73
N VAL A 46 -19.86 9.16 -4.53
CA VAL A 46 -18.97 10.23 -4.07
C VAL A 46 -19.17 11.45 -4.95
N ASP A 47 -19.47 12.57 -4.31
CA ASP A 47 -19.52 13.89 -4.94
C ASP A 47 -18.23 14.65 -4.55
N PHE A 48 -17.32 14.77 -5.50
CA PHE A 48 -16.04 15.46 -5.31
C PHE A 48 -16.15 16.99 -5.38
N GLU A 49 -17.26 17.54 -5.88
CA GLU A 49 -17.50 18.99 -5.88
C GLU A 49 -17.99 19.44 -4.51
N ARG A 50 -18.94 18.71 -3.94
CA ARG A 50 -19.47 18.94 -2.59
C ARG A 50 -18.61 18.35 -1.49
N MET A 51 -17.61 17.54 -1.87
CA MET A 51 -16.78 16.76 -0.95
C MET A 51 -17.63 15.90 -0.02
N THR A 52 -18.65 15.23 -0.56
CA THR A 52 -19.54 14.34 0.19
C THR A 52 -19.49 12.91 -0.32
N VAL A 53 -19.74 11.97 0.58
CA VAL A 53 -20.00 10.57 0.25
C VAL A 53 -21.41 10.22 0.71
N ARG A 54 -22.20 9.66 -0.20
CA ARG A 54 -23.48 9.04 0.11
C ARG A 54 -23.26 7.55 0.29
N ILE A 55 -23.66 7.01 1.43
CA ILE A 55 -23.68 5.57 1.69
C ILE A 55 -25.13 5.15 1.92
N THR A 56 -25.59 4.16 1.15
CA THR A 56 -26.95 3.64 1.25
C THR A 56 -27.23 3.17 2.69
N SER A 57 -28.39 3.51 3.25
CA SER A 57 -28.77 3.24 4.65
C SER A 57 -28.03 4.03 5.74
N VAL A 58 -26.98 4.80 5.42
CA VAL A 58 -26.29 5.69 6.38
C VAL A 58 -26.65 7.15 6.12
N GLY A 59 -26.71 7.55 4.84
CA GLY A 59 -26.96 8.93 4.43
C GLY A 59 -25.74 9.58 3.77
N GLU A 60 -25.77 10.91 3.72
CA GLU A 60 -24.69 11.73 3.16
C GLU A 60 -23.73 12.20 4.27
N LEU A 61 -22.43 12.04 4.03
CA LEU A 61 -21.36 12.35 4.98
C LEU A 61 -20.33 13.27 4.32
N GLN A 62 -19.79 14.21 5.10
CA GLN A 62 -18.72 15.10 4.67
C GLN A 62 -17.37 14.38 4.64
N ILE A 63 -16.58 14.61 3.58
CA ILE A 63 -15.22 14.10 3.44
C ILE A 63 -14.28 15.05 4.16
N LEU A 64 -13.78 14.63 5.33
CA LEU A 64 -12.88 15.42 6.16
C LEU A 64 -11.45 15.50 5.62
N GLY A 65 -11.04 14.54 4.77
CA GLY A 65 -9.69 14.49 4.25
C GLY A 65 -9.55 13.52 3.09
N TYR A 66 -8.74 13.91 2.12
CA TYR A 66 -8.49 13.16 0.89
C TYR A 66 -7.02 13.32 0.49
N PRO A 67 -6.47 12.39 -0.31
CA PRO A 67 -5.07 12.46 -0.70
C PRO A 67 -4.84 13.63 -1.68
N ARG A 68 -3.66 14.28 -1.57
CA ARG A 68 -3.33 15.47 -2.39
C ARG A 68 -3.33 15.21 -3.90
N ASN A 69 -3.10 13.97 -4.30
CA ASN A 69 -3.09 13.51 -5.69
C ASN A 69 -4.47 13.05 -6.20
N LEU A 70 -5.57 13.35 -5.49
CA LEU A 70 -6.92 12.98 -5.93
C LEU A 70 -7.24 13.47 -7.35
N LYS A 71 -6.75 14.68 -7.71
CA LYS A 71 -6.94 15.28 -9.04
C LYS A 71 -6.45 14.38 -10.17
N ASP A 72 -5.38 13.61 -9.94
CA ASP A 72 -4.78 12.72 -10.93
C ASP A 72 -5.72 11.55 -11.31
N TYR A 73 -6.73 11.26 -10.47
CA TYR A 73 -7.67 10.16 -10.63
C TYR A 73 -9.08 10.60 -11.00
N MET A 74 -9.38 11.91 -11.09
CA MET A 74 -10.75 12.39 -11.32
C MET A 74 -11.33 11.96 -12.68
N GLY A 75 -10.48 11.70 -13.67
CA GLY A 75 -10.89 11.16 -14.98
C GLY A 75 -11.01 9.64 -15.03
N TRP A 76 -10.73 8.93 -13.94
CA TRP A 76 -10.73 7.48 -13.89
C TRP A 76 -12.11 6.97 -13.49
N ARG A 77 -12.45 5.76 -13.91
CA ARG A 77 -13.71 5.13 -13.54
C ARG A 77 -13.65 4.68 -12.08
N MET A 78 -14.70 5.01 -11.34
CA MET A 78 -14.85 4.61 -9.94
C MET A 78 -15.39 3.17 -9.86
N ARG A 79 -14.76 2.34 -9.01
CA ARG A 79 -15.08 0.91 -8.83
C ARG A 79 -15.58 0.63 -7.42
N GLU A 80 -15.31 -0.54 -6.88
CA GLU A 80 -15.72 -0.88 -5.53
C GLU A 80 -14.94 -0.03 -4.52
N ALA A 81 -15.58 0.32 -3.41
CA ALA A 81 -14.91 0.93 -2.28
C ALA A 81 -14.86 -0.03 -1.10
N ARG A 82 -13.92 0.19 -0.19
CA ARG A 82 -13.90 -0.49 1.11
C ARG A 82 -14.06 0.52 2.22
N LEU A 83 -15.16 0.43 2.95
CA LEU A 83 -15.36 1.19 4.19
C LEU A 83 -14.68 0.43 5.33
N VAL A 84 -13.83 1.13 6.08
CA VAL A 84 -13.08 0.58 7.22
C VAL A 84 -13.34 1.46 8.43
N ILE A 85 -13.89 0.88 9.50
CA ILE A 85 -14.01 1.55 10.79
C ILE A 85 -12.84 1.11 11.66
N ARG A 86 -12.03 2.09 12.09
CA ARG A 86 -10.85 1.86 12.91
C ARG A 86 -10.53 3.08 13.74
N ASP A 87 -10.23 2.89 15.03
CA ASP A 87 -9.78 3.96 15.93
C ASP A 87 -10.74 5.17 15.90
N ASP A 88 -12.05 4.89 16.00
CA ASP A 88 -13.17 5.84 15.91
C ASP A 88 -13.25 6.66 14.61
N LYS A 89 -12.56 6.21 13.55
CA LYS A 89 -12.57 6.83 12.23
C LYS A 89 -13.19 5.91 11.19
N ALA A 90 -13.97 6.49 10.28
CA ALA A 90 -14.44 5.85 9.07
C ALA A 90 -13.51 6.22 7.91
N LEU A 91 -12.88 5.23 7.29
CA LEU A 91 -12.01 5.40 6.14
C LEU A 91 -12.66 4.74 4.93
N LEU A 92 -12.97 5.54 3.92
CA LEU A 92 -13.46 5.05 2.64
C LEU A 92 -12.30 4.90 1.66
N LYS A 93 -12.03 3.67 1.24
CA LYS A 93 -10.99 3.35 0.26
C LYS A 93 -11.64 3.11 -1.09
N VAL A 94 -11.69 4.14 -1.93
CA VAL A 94 -12.27 4.06 -3.28
C VAL A 94 -11.22 3.51 -4.24
N VAL A 95 -11.58 2.49 -5.02
CA VAL A 95 -10.74 2.00 -6.12
C VAL A 95 -11.12 2.74 -7.40
N PHE A 96 -10.10 3.22 -8.11
CA PHE A 96 -10.25 3.81 -9.43
C PHE A 96 -9.59 2.89 -10.45
N ASP A 97 -10.20 2.77 -11.63
CA ASP A 97 -9.63 2.07 -12.77
C ASP A 97 -9.62 2.96 -14.01
N LYS A 98 -8.57 2.79 -14.80
CA LYS A 98 -8.45 3.36 -16.15
C LYS A 98 -8.09 2.20 -17.05
N GLU A 99 -8.75 2.09 -18.20
CA GLU A 99 -8.34 1.11 -19.20
C GLU A 99 -6.92 1.43 -19.66
N GLU A 100 -6.07 0.40 -19.75
CA GLU A 100 -4.71 0.58 -20.24
C GLU A 100 -4.74 1.10 -21.68
N GLU A 101 -3.93 2.11 -21.96
CA GLU A 101 -3.78 2.69 -23.30
C GLU A 101 -3.01 1.71 -24.19
N GLY A 102 -3.72 0.73 -24.75
CA GLY A 102 -3.20 -0.20 -25.77
C GLY A 102 -1.96 -1.00 -25.36
N LYS A 103 -1.38 -1.71 -26.33
CA LYS A 103 -0.07 -2.32 -26.16
C LYS A 103 0.98 -1.23 -26.25
N VAL A 104 1.74 -1.01 -25.18
CA VAL A 104 2.92 -0.15 -25.21
C VAL A 104 4.00 -0.86 -26.00
N GLU A 105 4.40 -0.32 -27.15
CA GLU A 105 5.58 -0.82 -27.84
C GLU A 105 6.83 -0.48 -27.01
N PRO A 106 7.71 -1.46 -26.75
CA PRO A 106 8.96 -1.19 -26.07
C PRO A 106 9.80 -0.27 -26.96
N GLY A 107 10.05 0.96 -26.50
CA GLY A 107 10.92 1.91 -27.19
C GLY A 107 12.38 1.62 -26.90
N GLU A 108 12.90 2.21 -25.82
CA GLU A 108 14.31 2.11 -25.45
C GLU A 108 14.52 1.45 -24.09
N SER A 109 15.75 1.01 -23.82
CA SER A 109 16.14 0.43 -22.54
C SER A 109 17.07 1.35 -21.77
N ILE A 110 16.90 1.39 -20.46
CA ILE A 110 17.78 2.11 -19.53
C ILE A 110 18.34 1.12 -18.53
N ALA A 111 19.66 1.17 -18.32
CA ALA A 111 20.33 0.38 -17.31
C ALA A 111 20.13 1.05 -15.94
N VAL A 112 19.74 0.24 -14.95
CA VAL A 112 19.63 0.66 -13.55
C VAL A 112 20.51 -0.27 -12.72
N ASP A 113 21.60 0.28 -12.17
CA ASP A 113 22.49 -0.42 -11.25
C ASP A 113 22.31 0.12 -9.83
N ILE A 114 22.23 -0.76 -8.83
CA ILE A 114 21.90 -0.41 -7.45
C ILE A 114 23.03 -0.85 -6.52
N ASN A 115 23.73 0.12 -5.94
CA ASN A 115 24.80 -0.11 -4.96
C ASN A 115 24.51 0.54 -3.61
N MET A 116 25.35 0.26 -2.61
CA MET A 116 25.22 0.82 -1.25
C MET A 116 25.35 2.35 -1.21
N ALA A 117 26.16 2.94 -2.10
CA ALA A 117 26.35 4.38 -2.17
C ALA A 117 25.28 5.01 -3.05
N ASP A 118 25.18 4.57 -4.31
CA ASP A 118 24.34 5.20 -5.33
C ASP A 118 23.55 4.18 -6.16
N ILE A 119 22.46 4.65 -6.75
CA ILE A 119 21.75 4.02 -7.86
C ILE A 119 22.16 4.76 -9.13
N VAL A 120 22.73 4.05 -10.10
CA VAL A 120 23.13 4.59 -11.40
C VAL A 120 22.05 4.26 -12.42
N VAL A 121 21.54 5.30 -13.09
CA VAL A 121 20.51 5.18 -14.13
C VAL A 121 21.05 5.81 -15.40
N GLY A 122 21.15 5.06 -16.50
CA GLY A 122 21.69 5.63 -17.74
C GLY A 122 21.55 4.73 -18.98
N LYS A 123 21.79 5.34 -20.15
CA LYS A 123 21.84 4.63 -21.45
C LYS A 123 23.26 4.21 -21.81
N ASP A 124 24.23 5.05 -21.49
CA ASP A 124 25.64 4.88 -21.83
C ASP A 124 26.56 5.56 -20.80
N ASP A 125 27.87 5.49 -21.01
CA ASP A 125 28.91 6.03 -20.12
C ASP A 125 28.95 7.57 -20.05
N ARG A 126 28.17 8.28 -20.87
CA ARG A 126 28.09 9.75 -20.91
C ARG A 126 26.76 10.27 -20.37
N ASN A 127 25.69 9.51 -20.59
CA ASN A 127 24.31 9.88 -20.27
C ASN A 127 23.80 9.02 -19.11
N TYR A 128 24.25 9.33 -17.90
CA TYR A 128 23.79 8.69 -16.67
C TYR A 128 23.58 9.67 -15.52
N VAL A 129 22.70 9.30 -14.60
CA VAL A 129 22.41 10.01 -13.35
C VAL A 129 22.75 9.09 -12.18
N ARG A 130 23.32 9.67 -11.12
CA ARG A 130 23.56 8.97 -9.86
C ARG A 130 22.60 9.49 -8.79
N ILE A 131 21.88 8.57 -8.18
CA ILE A 131 20.91 8.83 -7.12
C ILE A 131 21.48 8.27 -5.81
N PRO A 132 21.83 9.09 -4.81
CA PRO A 132 22.37 8.59 -3.55
C PRO A 132 21.35 7.72 -2.82
N THR A 133 21.81 6.58 -2.28
CA THR A 133 20.94 5.66 -1.57
C THR A 133 20.88 5.90 -0.08
N ARG A 134 19.80 5.41 0.53
CA ARG A 134 19.65 5.36 1.98
C ARG A 134 19.97 3.99 2.56
N LEU A 135 20.65 3.13 1.80
CA LEU A 135 20.90 1.74 2.20
C LEU A 135 21.83 1.66 3.42
N HIS A 136 22.74 2.63 3.60
CA HIS A 136 23.57 2.71 4.80
C HIS A 136 22.73 2.88 6.08
N GLU A 137 21.71 3.74 6.04
CA GLU A 137 20.78 3.93 7.18
C GLU A 137 19.99 2.65 7.48
N VAL A 138 19.49 1.98 6.43
CA VAL A 138 18.76 0.71 6.56
C VAL A 138 19.66 -0.37 7.16
N HIS A 139 20.90 -0.46 6.67
CA HIS A 139 21.91 -1.40 7.15
C HIS A 139 22.25 -1.16 8.62
N HIS A 140 22.35 0.10 9.06
CA HIS A 140 22.55 0.44 10.46
C HIS A 140 21.44 -0.12 11.36
N TRP A 141 20.17 0.09 11.01
CA TRP A 141 19.04 -0.44 11.78
C TRP A 141 19.01 -1.97 11.81
N LYS A 142 19.32 -2.62 10.68
CA LYS A 142 19.47 -4.07 10.61
C LYS A 142 20.59 -4.57 11.53
N SER A 143 21.74 -3.90 11.50
CA SER A 143 22.91 -4.25 12.34
C SER A 143 22.60 -4.13 13.83
N LEU A 144 21.82 -3.13 14.26
CA LEU A 144 21.35 -3.00 15.64
C LEU A 144 20.43 -4.15 16.06
N ALA A 145 19.53 -4.59 15.17
CA ALA A 145 18.66 -5.73 15.42
C ALA A 145 19.46 -7.03 15.59
N GLU A 146 20.41 -7.28 14.68
CA GLU A 146 21.28 -8.45 14.72
C GLU A 146 22.20 -8.44 15.95
N SER A 147 22.76 -7.29 16.31
CA SER A 147 23.60 -7.14 17.50
C SER A 147 22.82 -7.47 18.78
N LEU A 148 21.57 -7.03 18.86
CA LEU A 148 20.70 -7.32 20.01
C LEU A 148 20.30 -8.80 20.07
N GLN A 149 20.07 -9.43 18.92
CA GLN A 149 19.81 -10.87 18.83
C GLN A 149 21.05 -11.68 19.24
N ARG A 150 22.24 -11.31 18.75
CA ARG A 150 23.52 -11.95 19.11
C ARG A 150 23.86 -11.79 20.59
N LYS A 151 23.53 -10.66 21.20
CA LYS A 151 23.69 -10.43 22.65
C LYS A 151 22.79 -11.36 23.49
N TYR A 152 21.60 -11.72 22.98
CA TYR A 152 20.59 -12.48 23.73
C TYR A 152 19.99 -13.66 22.93
N PRO A 153 20.80 -14.60 22.40
CA PRO A 153 20.41 -15.52 21.32
C PRO A 153 19.18 -16.37 21.61
N ARG A 154 18.96 -16.79 22.87
CA ARG A 154 17.75 -17.53 23.30
C ARG A 154 16.67 -16.59 23.84
N ARG A 155 17.07 -15.65 24.70
CA ARG A 155 16.18 -14.76 25.44
C ARG A 155 15.45 -13.74 24.58
N TRP A 156 15.97 -13.34 23.43
CA TRP A 156 15.34 -12.29 22.62
C TRP A 156 13.97 -12.70 22.07
N ARG A 157 13.71 -14.01 21.93
CA ARG A 157 12.41 -14.56 21.49
C ARG A 157 11.40 -14.68 22.63
N GLU A 158 11.88 -15.02 23.82
CA GLU A 158 11.05 -15.23 25.02
C GLU A 158 10.71 -13.91 25.72
N ASN A 159 11.68 -12.99 25.80
CA ASN A 159 11.50 -11.70 26.46
C ASN A 159 10.83 -10.71 25.52
N LYS A 160 9.54 -10.42 25.79
CA LYS A 160 8.73 -9.47 25.01
C LYS A 160 9.41 -8.11 24.83
N ARG A 161 10.10 -7.56 25.84
CA ARG A 161 10.75 -6.24 25.72
C ARG A 161 11.87 -6.25 24.69
N ILE A 162 12.70 -7.30 24.69
CA ILE A 162 13.79 -7.46 23.72
C ILE A 162 13.21 -7.69 22.32
N LEU A 163 12.20 -8.57 22.21
CA LEU A 163 11.51 -8.84 20.96
C LEU A 163 10.90 -7.58 20.34
N TYR A 164 10.21 -6.76 21.15
CA TYR A 164 9.65 -5.49 20.68
C TYR A 164 10.73 -4.52 20.22
N ARG A 165 11.88 -4.48 20.90
CA ARG A 165 13.00 -3.63 20.48
C ARG A 165 13.57 -4.08 19.13
N VAL A 166 13.82 -5.38 18.95
CA VAL A 166 14.25 -5.96 17.65
C VAL A 166 13.24 -5.62 16.54
N ARG A 167 11.95 -5.84 16.80
CA ARG A 167 10.88 -5.49 15.85
C ARG A 167 10.87 -4.01 15.51
N SER A 168 11.07 -3.13 16.49
CA SER A 168 11.11 -1.68 16.24
C SER A 168 12.23 -1.28 15.28
N PHE A 169 13.41 -1.92 15.37
CA PHE A 169 14.51 -1.68 14.44
C PHE A 169 14.17 -2.13 13.02
N HIS A 170 13.60 -3.33 12.86
CA HIS A 170 13.15 -3.79 11.54
C HIS A 170 12.03 -2.92 10.96
N ILE A 171 11.10 -2.44 11.79
CA ILE A 171 10.05 -1.53 11.35
C ILE A 171 10.67 -0.22 10.82
N LYS A 172 11.66 0.34 11.53
CA LYS A 172 12.37 1.54 11.05
C LYS A 172 13.11 1.30 9.73
N ALA A 173 13.85 0.20 9.63
CA ALA A 173 14.54 -0.20 8.41
C ALA A 173 13.55 -0.31 7.22
N LYS A 174 12.42 -0.97 7.45
CA LYS A 174 11.35 -1.13 6.47
C LYS A 174 10.75 0.22 6.05
N MET A 175 10.42 1.09 7.00
CA MET A 175 9.83 2.40 6.71
C MET A 175 10.75 3.27 5.84
N ILE A 176 12.05 3.29 6.15
CA ILE A 176 13.05 4.02 5.35
C ILE A 176 13.14 3.44 3.93
N MET A 177 13.21 2.11 3.82
CA MET A 177 13.33 1.43 2.54
C MET A 177 12.07 1.59 1.66
N GLU A 178 10.87 1.51 2.24
CA GLU A 178 9.61 1.73 1.51
C GLU A 178 9.47 3.16 0.99
N ASP A 179 9.82 4.16 1.81
CA ASP A 179 9.82 5.57 1.39
C ASP A 179 10.84 5.81 0.26
N PHE A 180 12.06 5.33 0.45
CA PHE A 180 13.13 5.45 -0.54
C PHE A 180 12.77 4.77 -1.85
N ALA A 181 12.31 3.52 -1.83
CA ALA A 181 11.94 2.78 -3.03
C ALA A 181 10.82 3.46 -3.83
N ARG A 182 9.82 4.04 -3.16
CA ARG A 182 8.75 4.79 -3.84
C ARG A 182 9.26 6.04 -4.53
N LYS A 183 10.11 6.81 -3.84
CA LYS A 183 10.68 8.05 -4.38
C LYS A 183 11.61 7.77 -5.54
N VAL A 184 12.52 6.81 -5.38
CA VAL A 184 13.46 6.42 -6.44
C VAL A 184 12.74 5.80 -7.62
N GLY A 185 11.76 4.92 -7.39
CA GLY A 185 10.99 4.32 -8.49
C GLY A 185 10.34 5.39 -9.38
N LYS A 186 9.78 6.44 -8.77
CA LYS A 186 9.26 7.59 -9.53
C LYS A 186 10.37 8.34 -10.26
N TRP A 187 11.48 8.62 -9.57
CA TRP A 187 12.57 9.40 -10.13
C TRP A 187 13.26 8.68 -11.30
N VAL A 188 13.45 7.36 -11.22
CA VAL A 188 13.97 6.53 -12.33
C VAL A 188 13.08 6.68 -13.56
N VAL A 189 11.76 6.64 -13.41
CA VAL A 189 10.82 6.85 -14.52
C VAL A 189 10.90 8.28 -15.07
N GLU A 190 11.07 9.29 -14.21
CA GLU A 190 11.25 10.68 -14.64
C GLU A 190 12.54 10.87 -15.43
N VAL A 191 13.67 10.33 -14.95
CA VAL A 191 14.95 10.32 -15.68
C VAL A 191 14.79 9.61 -17.02
N ALA A 192 14.11 8.47 -17.01
CA ALA A 192 13.88 7.69 -18.22
C ALA A 192 13.07 8.42 -19.30
N ARG A 193 12.21 9.36 -18.91
CA ARG A 193 11.46 10.21 -19.85
C ARG A 193 12.28 11.37 -20.40
N MET A 194 13.33 11.80 -19.69
CA MET A 194 14.17 12.94 -20.07
C MET A 194 15.36 12.53 -20.94
N MET A 195 15.81 11.29 -20.82
CA MET A 195 16.90 10.72 -21.61
C MET A 195 16.40 10.19 -22.95
#